data_AF-A0A1F9DS74-F1
#
_entry.id   AF-A0A1F9DS74-F1
#
_cell.length_a   1.000
_cell.length_b   1.000
_cell.length_c   1.000
_cell.angle_alpha   90.00
_cell.angle_beta   90.00
_cell.angle_gamma   90.00
#
_symmetry.space_group_name_H-M   'P 1'
#
loop_
_entity.id
_entity.type
_entity.pdbx_description
1 polymer ?
#
loop_
_entity_poly.entity_id
_entity_poly.type
_entity_poly.pdbx_seq_one_letter_code
_entity_poly.pdbx_strand_id
1 'polypeptide(L)'
;MRPDTGPRVRWGTLITDKEIEPNPLPDISGVCTNCKWCVQVCPMQAISEDQGVELSIGGKVFRYAVLNKMRCRCGVSGFTRSTAGRTDLEIPEKMTAVEWLAVARNDNVWNKIERIASMCGRCMITCKAGE
;
A
#
# COMPACT_ATOMS: atom_id res chain seq x y z
N MET A 1 10.68 2.93 -0.34
CA MET A 1 10.45 4.37 -0.58
C MET A 1 11.71 4.92 -1.22
N ARG A 2 11.61 5.87 -2.15
CA ARG A 2 12.80 6.55 -2.70
C ARG A 2 13.17 7.75 -1.82
N PRO A 3 14.47 8.10 -1.67
CA PRO A 3 14.87 9.24 -0.84
C PRO A 3 14.31 10.59 -1.30
N ASP A 4 14.18 10.81 -2.60
CA ASP A 4 13.78 12.10 -3.21
C ASP A 4 12.26 12.27 -3.38
N THR A 5 11.50 11.18 -3.33
CA THR A 5 10.07 11.16 -3.70
C THR A 5 9.21 10.37 -2.72
N GLY A 6 9.83 9.76 -1.70
CA GLY A 6 9.14 8.98 -0.67
C GLY A 6 8.37 7.80 -1.25
N PRO A 7 7.10 7.60 -0.84
CA PRO A 7 6.23 6.57 -1.39
C PRO A 7 5.49 7.00 -2.67
N ARG A 8 5.65 8.24 -3.17
CA ARG A 8 4.87 8.81 -4.29
C ARG A 8 5.40 8.37 -5.67
N VAL A 9 5.71 7.09 -5.80
CA VAL A 9 6.25 6.49 -7.03
C VAL A 9 5.50 5.21 -7.37
N ARG A 10 5.27 4.97 -8.66
CA ARG A 10 4.76 3.69 -9.16
C ARG A 10 5.92 2.87 -9.70
N TRP A 11 6.04 1.64 -9.23
CA TRP A 11 7.06 0.71 -9.68
C TRP A 11 6.53 -0.13 -10.85
N GLY A 12 7.34 -0.26 -11.90
CA GLY A 12 7.19 -1.26 -12.94
C GLY A 12 8.42 -2.16 -12.93
N THR A 13 8.23 -3.45 -13.25
CA THR A 13 9.32 -4.43 -13.31
C THR A 13 9.24 -5.15 -14.65
N LEU A 14 10.38 -5.23 -15.34
CA LEU A 14 10.56 -6.03 -16.55
C LEU A 14 11.57 -7.12 -16.21
N ILE A 15 11.18 -8.37 -16.43
CA ILE A 15 12.04 -9.54 -16.23
C ILE A 15 12.49 -9.98 -17.63
N THR A 16 13.80 -10.11 -17.80
CA THR A 16 14.44 -10.50 -19.06
C THR A 16 15.61 -11.42 -18.78
N ASP A 17 15.91 -12.27 -19.74
CA ASP A 17 17.09 -13.12 -19.84
C ASP A 17 18.34 -12.37 -20.30
N LYS A 18 18.19 -11.13 -20.80
CA LYS A 18 19.34 -10.28 -21.17
C LYS A 18 20.25 -10.06 -19.96
N GLU A 19 21.54 -10.30 -20.14
CA GLU A 19 22.56 -9.99 -19.13
C GLU A 19 22.67 -8.47 -18.94
N ILE A 20 22.55 -8.02 -17.69
CA ILE A 20 22.58 -6.60 -17.30
C ILE A 20 23.34 -6.49 -15.98
N GLU A 21 24.26 -5.52 -15.91
CA GLU A 21 24.97 -5.19 -14.67
C GLU A 21 24.01 -4.66 -13.60
N PRO A 22 23.99 -5.23 -12.38
CA PRO A 22 23.15 -4.74 -11.30
C PRO A 22 23.53 -3.34 -10.86
N ASN A 23 22.53 -2.46 -10.71
CA ASN A 23 22.75 -1.17 -10.07
C ASN A 23 22.97 -1.33 -8.55
N PRO A 24 23.77 -0.45 -7.92
CA PRO A 24 23.94 -0.47 -6.48
C PRO A 24 22.62 -0.20 -5.76
N LEU A 25 22.45 -0.82 -4.59
CA LEU A 25 21.30 -0.55 -3.74
C LEU A 25 21.38 0.88 -3.18
N PRO A 26 20.34 1.72 -3.36
CA PRO A 26 20.33 3.07 -2.80
C PRO A 26 20.45 3.02 -1.28
N ASP A 27 21.06 4.04 -0.70
CA ASP A 27 20.90 4.26 0.74
C ASP A 27 19.51 4.86 0.98
N ILE A 28 18.76 4.19 1.86
CA ILE A 28 17.42 4.59 2.27
C ILE A 28 17.35 4.87 3.77
N SER A 29 18.53 4.94 4.42
CA SER A 29 18.63 5.34 5.82
C SER A 29 17.94 6.69 6.03
N GLY A 30 17.18 6.81 7.12
CA GLY A 30 16.48 8.05 7.46
C GLY A 30 15.27 8.42 6.59
N VAL A 31 15.01 7.73 5.46
CA VAL A 31 13.85 8.06 4.59
C VAL A 31 12.52 7.88 5.33
N CYS A 32 12.40 6.79 6.10
CA CYS A 32 11.31 6.60 7.04
C CYS A 32 11.82 6.87 8.46
N THR A 33 11.26 7.86 9.13
CA THR A 33 11.63 8.26 10.50
C THR A 33 10.84 7.52 11.58
N ASN A 34 10.10 6.46 11.22
CA ASN A 34 9.20 5.74 12.12
C ASN A 34 8.16 6.63 12.81
N CYS A 35 7.73 7.72 12.15
CA CYS A 35 6.76 8.66 12.70
C CYS A 35 5.34 8.10 12.90
N LYS A 36 5.06 6.89 12.37
CA LYS A 36 3.74 6.22 12.40
C LYS A 36 2.57 7.01 11.79
N TRP A 37 2.83 8.13 11.12
CA TRP A 37 1.79 8.95 10.49
C TRP A 37 0.92 8.15 9.51
N CYS A 38 1.54 7.27 8.72
CA CYS A 38 0.82 6.40 7.79
C CYS A 38 -0.20 5.47 8.49
N VAL A 39 0.10 5.02 9.71
CA VAL A 39 -0.79 4.19 10.54
C VAL A 39 -1.99 5.03 10.97
N GLN A 40 -1.74 6.22 11.53
CA GLN A 40 -2.75 7.13 12.05
C GLN A 40 -3.74 7.59 10.97
N VAL A 41 -3.25 7.92 9.77
CA VAL A 41 -4.11 8.44 8.69
C VAL A 41 -4.80 7.36 7.87
N CYS A 42 -4.48 6.07 8.06
CA CYS A 42 -5.04 5.01 7.24
C CYS A 42 -6.54 4.84 7.53
N PRO A 43 -7.46 5.18 6.60
CA PRO A 43 -8.90 5.05 6.85
C PRO A 43 -9.32 3.59 7.04
N MET A 44 -8.52 2.65 6.51
CA MET A 44 -8.77 1.22 6.62
C MET A 44 -8.12 0.58 7.85
N GLN A 45 -7.31 1.30 8.63
CA GLN A 45 -6.49 0.69 9.71
C GLN A 45 -5.71 -0.55 9.22
N ALA A 46 -5.20 -0.47 7.98
CA ALA A 46 -4.59 -1.63 7.31
C ALA A 46 -3.10 -1.80 7.62
N ILE A 47 -2.47 -0.79 8.21
CA ILE A 47 -1.04 -0.78 8.56
C ILE A 47 -0.94 -1.07 10.05
N SER A 48 -0.18 -2.10 10.42
CA SER A 48 0.02 -2.45 11.82
C SER A 48 0.86 -1.39 12.53
N GLU A 49 0.49 -1.07 13.77
CA GLU A 49 1.29 -0.21 14.63
C GLU A 49 2.46 -0.96 15.29
N ASP A 50 2.25 -2.24 15.59
CA ASP A 50 3.13 -3.02 16.48
C ASP A 50 3.87 -4.15 15.75
N GLN A 51 3.38 -4.60 14.59
CA GLN A 51 4.00 -5.67 13.82
C GLN A 51 4.84 -5.12 12.67
N GLY A 52 6.11 -5.53 12.64
CA GLY A 52 7.06 -5.20 11.58
C GLY A 52 7.50 -6.41 10.77
N VAL A 53 7.95 -6.16 9.55
CA VAL A 53 8.68 -7.09 8.69
C VAL A 53 10.12 -6.61 8.61
N GLU A 54 11.05 -7.54 8.78
CA GLU A 54 12.48 -7.33 8.53
C GLU A 54 12.92 -8.23 7.37
N LEU A 55 13.70 -7.67 6.45
CA LEU A 55 14.27 -8.42 5.33
C LEU A 55 15.68 -7.94 4.98
N SER A 56 16.52 -8.86 4.55
CA SER A 56 17.90 -8.58 4.10
C SER A 56 17.97 -8.64 2.58
N ILE A 57 18.41 -7.55 1.95
CA ILE A 57 18.65 -7.47 0.49
C ILE A 57 20.05 -6.90 0.28
N GLY A 58 20.92 -7.65 -0.39
CA GLY A 58 22.29 -7.22 -0.69
C GLY A 58 23.09 -6.78 0.54
N GLY A 59 22.95 -7.51 1.65
CA GLY A 59 23.62 -7.22 2.92
C GLY A 59 23.05 -6.04 3.71
N LYS A 60 22.03 -5.34 3.20
CA LYS A 60 21.33 -4.26 3.90
C LYS A 60 20.02 -4.79 4.51
N VAL A 61 19.73 -4.37 5.74
CA VAL A 61 18.49 -4.71 6.45
C VAL A 61 17.42 -3.64 6.22
N PHE A 62 16.23 -4.06 5.80
CA PHE A 62 15.07 -3.21 5.55
C PHE A 62 13.96 -3.58 6.54
N ARG A 63 13.32 -2.56 7.12
CA ARG A 63 12.21 -2.72 8.06
C ARG A 63 11.01 -1.88 7.64
N TYR A 64 9.81 -2.44 7.77
CA TYR A 64 8.54 -1.72 7.56
C TYR A 64 7.40 -2.41 8.31
N ALA A 65 6.30 -1.68 8.53
CA ALA A 65 5.12 -2.24 9.21
C ALA A 65 4.41 -3.30 8.36
N VAL A 66 3.84 -4.32 9.02
CA VAL A 66 2.95 -5.28 8.37
C VAL A 66 1.75 -4.54 7.78
N LEU A 67 1.44 -4.84 6.52
CA LEU A 67 0.29 -4.31 5.80
C LEU A 67 -0.72 -5.44 5.56
N ASN A 68 -1.94 -5.30 6.09
CA ASN A 68 -3.06 -6.12 5.63
C ASN A 68 -3.46 -5.66 4.22
N LYS A 69 -2.86 -6.32 3.21
CA LYS A 69 -3.05 -6.00 1.80
C LYS A 69 -4.51 -6.08 1.38
N MET A 70 -5.27 -7.04 1.91
CA MET A 70 -6.67 -7.24 1.52
C MET A 70 -7.57 -6.14 2.10
N ARG A 71 -7.33 -5.74 3.35
CA ARG A 71 -8.03 -4.61 3.97
C ARG A 71 -7.69 -3.28 3.29
N CYS A 72 -6.41 -3.07 2.96
CA CYS A 72 -5.98 -1.92 2.15
C CYS A 72 -6.67 -1.92 0.76
N ARG A 73 -6.80 -3.09 0.13
CA ARG A 73 -7.46 -3.25 -1.17
C ARG A 73 -8.94 -2.86 -1.15
N CYS A 74 -9.65 -3.01 -0.03
CA CYS A 74 -11.02 -2.49 0.10
C CYS A 74 -11.06 -0.96 -0.10
N GLY A 75 -10.15 -0.24 0.56
CA GLY A 75 -10.04 1.21 0.40
C GLY A 75 -9.63 1.62 -1.02
N VAL A 76 -8.64 0.94 -1.61
CA VAL A 76 -8.21 1.20 -3.00
C VAL A 76 -9.32 0.90 -4.01
N SER A 77 -10.19 -0.08 -3.72
CA SER A 77 -11.33 -0.44 -4.56
C SER A 77 -12.53 0.50 -4.38
N GLY A 78 -12.49 1.39 -3.38
CA GLY A 78 -13.56 2.35 -3.12
C GLY A 78 -14.78 1.74 -2.43
N PHE A 79 -14.57 0.71 -1.61
CA PHE A 79 -15.63 0.01 -0.87
C PHE A 79 -16.13 0.74 0.38
N THR A 80 -15.56 1.90 0.72
CA THR A 80 -15.95 2.69 1.90
C THR A 80 -15.89 4.19 1.62
N ARG A 81 -16.82 4.93 2.23
CA ARG A 81 -16.86 6.41 2.20
C ARG A 81 -15.72 7.09 2.96
N SER A 82 -15.01 6.37 3.82
CA SER A 82 -13.81 6.88 4.51
C SER A 82 -12.64 7.15 3.56
N THR A 83 -12.71 6.59 2.35
CA THR A 83 -11.83 6.85 1.20
C THR A 83 -12.56 7.72 0.18
N ALA A 84 -11.96 8.02 -0.97
CA ALA A 84 -12.73 8.62 -2.08
C ALA A 84 -13.66 7.58 -2.75
N GLY A 85 -14.15 6.59 -1.98
CA GLY A 85 -14.90 5.45 -2.46
C GLY A 85 -16.31 5.80 -2.92
N ARG A 86 -16.84 4.97 -3.83
CA ARG A 86 -18.16 5.15 -4.46
C ARG A 86 -19.27 4.37 -3.74
N THR A 87 -18.88 3.49 -2.81
CA THR A 87 -19.78 2.62 -2.06
C THR A 87 -19.43 2.67 -0.58
N ASP A 88 -20.31 2.10 0.24
CA ASP A 88 -20.12 1.97 1.68
C ASP A 88 -20.49 0.56 2.12
N LEU A 89 -19.66 -0.39 1.71
CA LEU A 89 -19.82 -1.80 2.03
C LEU A 89 -19.29 -2.06 3.44
N GLU A 90 -19.95 -2.99 4.14
CA GLU A 90 -19.46 -3.47 5.43
C GLU A 90 -18.16 -4.25 5.23
N ILE A 91 -17.12 -3.87 5.98
CA ILE A 91 -15.79 -4.46 5.89
C ILE A 91 -15.56 -5.32 7.13
N PRO A 92 -15.57 -6.67 7.00
CA PRO A 92 -15.28 -7.57 8.11
C PRO A 92 -13.94 -7.26 8.78
N GLU A 93 -13.84 -7.57 10.08
CA GLU A 93 -12.61 -7.43 10.84
C GLU A 93 -11.49 -8.30 10.26
N LYS A 94 -11.76 -9.61 10.13
CA LYS A 94 -10.89 -10.54 9.42
C LYS A 94 -11.00 -10.33 7.92
N MET A 95 -9.89 -9.96 7.30
CA MET A 95 -9.85 -9.66 5.88
C MET A 95 -8.74 -10.45 5.19
N THR A 96 -9.11 -11.59 4.58
CA THR A 96 -8.24 -12.38 3.71
C THR A 96 -8.67 -12.23 2.24
N ALA A 97 -8.04 -12.99 1.34
CA ALA A 97 -8.45 -13.06 -0.06
C ALA A 97 -9.91 -13.49 -0.24
N VAL A 98 -10.38 -14.43 0.59
CA VAL A 98 -11.73 -14.99 0.50
C VAL A 98 -12.79 -13.98 0.93
N GLU A 99 -12.61 -13.31 2.09
CA GLU A 99 -13.55 -12.30 2.56
C GLU A 99 -13.58 -11.09 1.61
N TRP A 100 -12.44 -10.68 1.05
CA TRP A 100 -12.41 -9.61 0.07
C TRP A 100 -13.23 -9.95 -1.19
N LEU A 101 -13.14 -11.20 -1.68
CA LEU A 101 -13.94 -11.65 -2.81
C LEU A 101 -15.44 -11.66 -2.47
N ALA A 102 -15.79 -12.05 -1.25
CA ALA A 102 -17.18 -12.00 -0.79
C ALA A 102 -17.71 -10.56 -0.75
N VAL A 103 -16.96 -9.61 -0.18
CA VAL A 103 -17.32 -8.18 -0.17
C VAL A 103 -17.43 -7.63 -1.59
N ALA A 104 -16.48 -7.96 -2.47
CA ALA A 104 -16.45 -7.46 -3.85
C ALA A 104 -17.64 -7.95 -4.70
N ARG A 105 -18.34 -9.03 -4.31
CA ARG A 105 -19.58 -9.46 -4.97
C ARG A 105 -20.74 -8.50 -4.74
N ASN A 106 -20.73 -7.76 -3.63
CA ASN A 106 -21.75 -6.77 -3.28
C ASN A 106 -21.52 -5.39 -3.92
N ASP A 107 -20.39 -5.18 -4.61
CA ASP A 107 -20.13 -3.95 -5.35
C ASP A 107 -20.88 -3.91 -6.68
N ASN A 108 -21.31 -2.72 -7.08
CA ASN A 108 -21.97 -2.47 -8.35
C ASN A 108 -21.02 -2.82 -9.52
N VAL A 109 -21.51 -3.62 -10.47
CA VAL A 109 -20.75 -4.03 -11.65
C VAL A 109 -20.26 -2.85 -12.49
N TRP A 110 -21.01 -1.75 -12.56
CA TRP A 110 -20.62 -0.53 -13.26
C TRP A 110 -19.42 0.15 -12.58
N ASN A 111 -19.37 0.14 -11.25
CA ASN A 111 -18.23 0.71 -10.51
C ASN A 111 -16.92 -0.02 -10.84
N LYS A 112 -16.98 -1.33 -11.07
CA LYS A 112 -15.81 -2.15 -11.43
C LYS A 112 -15.22 -1.73 -12.76
N ILE A 113 -16.08 -1.41 -13.74
CA ILE A 113 -15.69 -1.01 -15.09
C ILE A 113 -15.10 0.40 -15.09
N GLU A 114 -15.67 1.32 -14.31
CA GLU A 114 -15.18 2.69 -14.20
C GLU A 114 -13.96 2.86 -13.28
N ARG A 115 -13.42 1.76 -12.72
CA ARG A 115 -12.26 1.85 -11.82
C ARG A 115 -10.96 2.08 -12.61
N ILE A 116 -10.75 3.33 -13.01
CA ILE A 116 -9.59 3.80 -13.78
C ILE A 116 -8.37 4.01 -12.86
N ALA A 117 -8.57 4.25 -11.56
CA ALA A 117 -7.50 4.56 -10.61
C ALA A 117 -7.74 3.98 -9.20
N SER A 118 -6.72 4.11 -8.35
CA SER A 118 -6.81 3.80 -6.92
C SER A 118 -7.66 4.86 -6.19
N MET A 119 -8.73 4.45 -5.51
CA MET A 119 -9.60 5.37 -4.76
C MET A 119 -9.01 5.80 -3.40
N CYS A 120 -7.91 5.16 -2.98
CA CYS A 120 -7.21 5.47 -1.74
C CYS A 120 -5.71 5.61 -1.99
N GLY A 121 -5.11 6.60 -1.34
CA GLY A 121 -3.66 6.81 -1.32
C GLY A 121 -3.22 7.74 -0.18
N ARG A 122 -4.08 7.94 0.84
CA ARG A 122 -3.90 8.97 1.89
C ARG A 122 -2.56 8.84 2.61
N CYS A 123 -2.17 7.62 2.98
CA CYS A 123 -0.89 7.36 3.63
C CYS A 123 0.31 7.72 2.75
N MET A 124 0.22 7.62 1.43
CA MET A 124 1.31 7.98 0.51
C MET A 124 1.36 9.49 0.26
N ILE A 125 0.19 10.11 0.07
CA ILE A 125 0.07 11.55 -0.23
C ILE A 125 0.51 12.39 0.97
N THR A 126 0.20 11.96 2.18
CA THR A 126 0.50 12.71 3.41
C THR A 126 1.84 12.35 4.03
N CYS A 127 2.57 11.38 3.47
CA CYS A 127 3.87 10.96 4.00
C CYS A 127 4.95 12.02 3.72
N LYS A 128 5.65 12.44 4.78
CA LYS A 128 6.76 13.40 4.72
C LYS A 128 8.08 12.83 4.21
N ALA A 129 8.16 11.53 3.96
CA ALA A 129 9.35 10.95 3.34
C ALA A 129 9.56 11.54 1.94
N GLY A 130 10.79 11.95 1.63
CA GLY A 130 11.15 12.59 0.36
C GLY A 130 10.46 13.92 0.08
N GLU A 131 10.15 14.67 1.14
CA GLU A 131 10.01 16.15 1.10
C GLU A 131 11.33 16.76 1.57
#